data_AF-A0A367AQN3-F1
#
_entry.id   AF-A0A367AQN3-F1
#
_cell.length_a   1.000
_cell.length_b   1.000
_cell.length_c   1.000
_cell.angle_alpha   90.00
_cell.angle_beta   90.00
_cell.angle_gamma   90.00
#
_symmetry.space_group_name_H-M   'P 1'
#
loop_
_entity.id
_entity.type
_entity.pdbx_description
1 polymer ?
#
loop_
_entity_poly.entity_id
_entity_poly.type
_entity_poly.pdbx_seq_one_letter_code
_entity_poly.pdbx_strand_id
1 'polypeptide(L)'
;MHITPEVLEREFSLSTAATRLDFLSRRDSGAATLNTVAPEDPDDWSSIRDAETTLDVPEALELLALGEVIARKARDSQLIGIRAALRGGAGWDQIAAALDVAPDEAWTAYHRLIELQERSRALDPEAAGAARDLAGARPRR
;
A
#
# COMPACT_ATOMS: atom_id res chain seq x y z
N MET A 1 -12.28 11.28 18.30
CA MET A 1 -11.43 11.41 17.10
C MET A 1 -11.67 10.18 16.25
N HIS A 2 -12.19 10.30 15.02
CA HIS A 2 -12.38 9.15 14.13
C HIS A 2 -11.15 9.02 13.24
N ILE A 3 -10.27 8.08 13.56
CA ILE A 3 -9.11 7.74 12.74
C ILE A 3 -9.61 6.83 11.62
N THR A 4 -9.73 7.36 10.41
CA THR A 4 -10.06 6.58 9.21
C THR A 4 -9.06 6.86 8.10
N PRO A 5 -8.85 5.92 7.17
CA PRO A 5 -7.97 6.14 6.02
C PRO A 5 -8.34 7.40 5.23
N GLU A 6 -9.63 7.70 5.05
CA GLU A 6 -10.11 8.85 4.28
C GLU A 6 -9.73 10.19 4.89
N VAL A 7 -9.65 10.28 6.21
CA VAL A 7 -9.21 11.49 6.92
C VAL A 7 -7.70 11.63 6.77
N LEU A 8 -6.94 10.57 7.09
CA LEU A 8 -5.48 10.59 7.02
C LEU A 8 -4.97 10.79 5.57
N GLU A 9 -5.68 10.28 4.58
CA GLU A 9 -5.32 10.41 3.16
C GLU A 9 -5.29 11.87 2.68
N ARG A 10 -6.12 12.74 3.29
CA ARG A 10 -6.17 14.19 3.01
C ARG A 10 -5.08 14.96 3.74
N GLU A 11 -4.63 14.46 4.88
CA GLU A 11 -3.67 15.12 5.77
C GLU A 11 -2.22 14.71 5.46
N PHE A 12 -2.02 13.49 4.96
CA PHE A 12 -0.70 12.93 4.71
C PHE A 12 -0.38 12.80 3.22
N SER A 13 0.84 13.21 2.85
CA SER A 13 1.48 12.79 1.61
C SER A 13 1.95 11.33 1.74
N LEU A 14 2.33 10.68 0.63
CA LEU A 14 2.88 9.33 0.68
C LEU A 14 4.13 9.24 1.56
N SER A 15 5.03 10.23 1.47
CA SER A 15 6.28 10.24 2.24
C SER A 15 6.04 10.46 3.72
N THR A 16 5.13 11.36 4.10
CA THR A 16 4.81 11.61 5.51
C THR A 16 4.03 10.43 6.11
N ALA A 17 3.13 9.80 5.35
CA ALA A 17 2.44 8.59 5.81
C ALA A 17 3.42 7.44 6.07
N ALA A 18 4.34 7.19 5.14
CA ALA A 18 5.38 6.16 5.29
C ALA A 18 6.29 6.42 6.51
N THR A 19 6.66 7.68 6.72
CA THR A 19 7.48 8.09 7.87
C THR A 19 6.74 7.84 9.19
N ARG A 20 5.46 8.20 9.28
CA ARG A 20 4.65 8.01 10.48
C ARG A 20 4.37 6.53 10.76
N LEU A 21 4.10 5.75 9.71
CA LEU A 21 3.94 4.30 9.82
C LEU A 21 5.22 3.64 10.32
N ASP A 22 6.39 3.97 9.74
CA ASP A 22 7.68 3.45 10.21
C ASP A 22 7.96 3.81 11.67
N PHE A 23 7.65 5.05 12.08
CA PHE A 23 7.78 5.48 13.47
C PHE A 23 6.92 4.63 14.43
N LEU A 24 5.62 4.45 14.12
CA LEU A 24 4.71 3.69 14.97
C LEU A 24 5.08 2.20 15.00
N SER A 25 5.46 1.60 13.87
CA SER A 25 5.93 0.22 13.79
C SER A 25 7.19 -0.02 14.63
N ARG A 26 8.18 0.89 14.56
CA ARG A 26 9.41 0.78 15.37
C ARG A 26 9.15 1.00 16.86
N ARG A 27 8.19 1.85 17.21
CA ARG A 27 7.78 2.04 18.60
C ARG A 27 7.14 0.78 19.16
N ASP A 28 6.18 0.19 18.44
CA ASP A 28 5.51 -1.04 18.83
C ASP A 28 6.49 -2.22 18.97
N SER A 29 7.43 -2.35 18.02
CA SER A 29 8.43 -3.43 18.02
C SER A 29 9.53 -3.26 19.10
N GLY A 30 9.47 -2.25 19.96
CA GLY A 30 10.55 -1.94 20.92
C GLY A 30 11.86 -1.46 20.26
N ALA A 31 11.96 -1.40 18.94
CA ALA A 31 13.16 -0.92 18.23
C ALA A 31 13.39 0.59 18.45
N ALA A 32 12.36 1.35 18.84
CA ALA A 32 12.49 2.75 19.21
C ALA A 32 13.03 2.96 20.64
N THR A 33 13.05 1.94 21.51
CA THR A 33 13.69 2.02 22.83
C THR A 33 15.21 1.83 22.70
N LEU A 34 15.86 2.68 21.89
CA LEU A 34 17.30 2.88 21.93
C LEU A 34 17.63 3.60 23.25
N ASN A 35 17.73 2.87 24.36
CA ASN A 35 18.61 3.14 25.52
C ASN A 35 18.37 2.31 26.80
N THR A 36 17.62 1.21 26.78
CA THR A 36 17.57 0.31 27.95
C THR A 36 17.68 -1.14 27.52
N VAL A 37 18.91 -1.66 27.53
CA VAL A 37 19.16 -3.11 27.53
C VAL A 37 18.87 -3.58 28.96
N ALA A 38 17.70 -4.16 29.18
CA ALA A 38 17.50 -5.06 30.31
C ALA A 38 18.13 -6.42 29.94
N PRO A 39 18.81 -7.12 30.86
CA PRO A 39 19.35 -8.44 30.58
C PRO A 39 18.18 -9.42 30.41
N GLU A 40 17.89 -9.83 29.18
CA GLU A 40 16.91 -10.88 28.88
C GLU A 40 17.52 -12.27 29.14
N ASP A 41 16.85 -13.08 29.96
CA ASP A 41 17.15 -14.49 30.16
C ASP A 41 16.62 -15.30 28.97
N PRO A 42 17.47 -15.99 28.19
CA PRO A 42 17.07 -16.69 26.97
C PRO A 42 16.09 -17.86 27.20
N ASP A 43 15.87 -18.29 28.44
CA ASP A 43 14.88 -19.33 28.78
C ASP A 43 13.53 -18.77 29.28
N ASP A 44 13.37 -17.43 29.35
CA ASP A 44 12.12 -16.80 29.79
C ASP A 44 11.15 -16.52 28.63
N TRP A 45 10.38 -17.55 28.26
CA TRP A 45 9.29 -17.45 27.29
C TRP A 45 8.07 -16.66 27.80
N SER A 46 8.03 -16.24 29.08
CA SER A 46 6.93 -15.43 29.61
C SER A 46 7.01 -13.96 29.16
N SER A 47 8.22 -13.46 28.89
CA SER A 47 8.48 -12.12 28.32
C SER A 47 7.82 -11.89 26.95
N ILE A 48 7.72 -12.93 26.12
CA ILE A 48 7.05 -12.87 24.80
C ILE A 48 5.52 -12.82 24.97
N ARG A 49 4.97 -13.48 26.00
CA ARG A 49 3.54 -13.46 26.29
C ARG A 49 3.11 -12.13 26.91
N ASP A 50 4.01 -11.53 27.68
CA ASP A 50 3.83 -10.25 28.37
C ASP A 50 4.35 -9.07 27.52
N ALA A 51 4.70 -9.30 26.25
CA ALA A 51 5.01 -8.27 25.27
C ALA A 51 3.73 -7.46 24.95
N GLU A 52 3.38 -6.56 25.86
CA GLU A 52 2.33 -5.58 25.66
C GLU A 52 2.75 -4.60 24.55
N THR A 53 1.83 -4.29 23.65
CA THR A 53 2.03 -3.22 22.65
C THR A 53 2.40 -1.92 23.37
N THR A 54 3.38 -1.19 22.84
CA THR A 54 3.76 0.13 23.38
C THR A 54 2.90 1.26 22.81
N LEU A 55 1.96 0.92 21.91
CA LEU A 55 1.01 1.85 21.30
C LEU A 55 -0.28 1.88 22.12
N ASP A 56 -0.85 3.08 22.29
CA ASP A 56 -2.22 3.18 22.75
C ASP A 56 -3.21 2.81 21.61
N VAL A 57 -4.49 2.60 21.97
CA VAL A 57 -5.53 2.21 20.99
C VAL A 57 -5.62 3.20 19.81
N PRO A 58 -5.63 4.54 20.03
CA PRO A 58 -5.54 5.51 18.94
C PRO A 58 -4.33 5.28 18.02
N GLU A 59 -3.14 5.09 18.56
CA GLU A 59 -1.90 4.87 17.80
C GLU A 59 -1.93 3.57 16.99
N ALA A 60 -2.48 2.49 17.56
CA ALA A 60 -2.65 1.23 16.85
C ALA A 60 -3.65 1.36 15.68
N LEU A 61 -4.74 2.10 15.86
CA LEU A 61 -5.70 2.40 14.80
C LEU A 61 -5.10 3.35 13.75
N GLU A 62 -4.26 4.30 14.16
CA GLU A 62 -3.50 5.17 13.25
C GLU A 62 -2.55 4.35 12.37
N LEU A 63 -1.81 3.40 12.96
CA LEU A 63 -0.92 2.51 12.24
C LEU A 63 -1.67 1.72 11.15
N LEU A 64 -2.82 1.13 11.49
CA LEU A 64 -3.66 0.42 10.53
C LEU A 64 -4.14 1.34 9.40
N ALA A 65 -4.65 2.52 9.75
CA ALA A 65 -5.18 3.47 8.79
C ALA A 65 -4.09 4.03 7.86
N LEU A 66 -2.88 4.30 8.38
CA LEU A 66 -1.73 4.71 7.57
C LEU A 66 -1.29 3.63 6.58
N GLY A 67 -1.28 2.36 7.00
CA GLY A 67 -1.00 1.23 6.10
C GLY A 67 -1.95 1.19 4.91
N GLU A 68 -3.24 1.38 5.17
CA GLU A 68 -4.25 1.45 4.11
C GLU A 68 -4.08 2.68 3.21
N VAL A 69 -3.76 3.86 3.77
CA VAL A 69 -3.47 5.08 2.98
C VAL A 69 -2.29 4.87 2.03
N ILE A 70 -1.20 4.28 2.52
CA ILE A 70 -0.03 3.97 1.70
C ILE A 70 -0.40 2.98 0.60
N ALA A 71 -1.16 1.92 0.94
CA ALA A 71 -1.60 0.92 -0.03
C ALA A 71 -2.49 1.54 -1.14
N ARG A 72 -3.42 2.44 -0.80
CA ARG A 72 -4.24 3.17 -1.77
C ARG A 72 -3.39 4.02 -2.71
N LYS A 73 -2.51 4.85 -2.15
CA LYS A 73 -1.61 5.72 -2.94
C LYS A 73 -0.65 4.90 -3.83
N ALA A 74 -0.18 3.75 -3.36
CA ALA A 74 0.65 2.84 -4.15
C ALA A 74 -0.14 2.21 -5.32
N ARG A 75 -1.39 1.76 -5.08
CA ARG A 75 -2.29 1.26 -6.13
C ARG A 75 -2.59 2.32 -7.19
N ASP A 76 -2.83 3.56 -6.78
CA ASP A 76 -3.06 4.68 -7.70
C ASP A 76 -1.82 4.95 -8.56
N SER A 77 -0.64 4.90 -7.95
CA SER A 77 0.64 5.02 -8.66
C SER A 77 0.88 3.85 -9.62
N GLN A 78 0.42 2.64 -9.28
CA GLN A 78 0.51 1.46 -10.14
C GLN A 78 -0.29 1.65 -11.44
N LEU A 79 -1.47 2.26 -11.40
CA LEU A 79 -2.22 2.59 -12.63
C LEU A 79 -1.41 3.53 -13.54
N ILE A 80 -0.78 4.55 -12.98
CA ILE A 80 0.08 5.48 -13.73
C ILE A 80 1.28 4.74 -14.34
N GLY A 81 1.93 3.87 -13.56
CA GLY A 81 3.08 3.07 -14.00
C GLY A 81 2.74 2.12 -15.14
N ILE A 82 1.63 1.37 -15.05
CA ILE A 82 1.18 0.48 -16.11
C ILE A 82 0.85 1.27 -17.39
N ARG A 83 0.14 2.40 -17.27
CA ARG A 83 -0.15 3.27 -18.45
C ARG A 83 1.12 3.81 -19.09
N ALA A 84 2.13 4.18 -18.30
CA ALA A 84 3.41 4.63 -18.83
C ALA A 84 4.14 3.50 -19.56
N ALA A 85 4.17 2.29 -18.99
CA ALA A 85 4.77 1.12 -19.60
C ALA A 85 4.11 0.76 -20.94
N LEU A 86 2.78 0.68 -20.98
CA LEU A 86 2.03 0.38 -22.21
C LEU A 86 2.25 1.44 -23.29
N ARG A 87 2.28 2.75 -22.94
CA ARG A 87 2.62 3.82 -23.90
C ARG A 87 4.07 3.73 -24.40
N GLY A 88 4.97 3.23 -23.56
CA GLY A 88 6.34 2.92 -23.93
C GLY A 88 6.51 1.65 -24.77
N GLY A 89 5.41 0.95 -25.08
CA GLY A 89 5.41 -0.27 -25.88
C GLY A 89 5.70 -1.55 -25.10
N ALA A 90 5.67 -1.52 -23.76
CA ALA A 90 5.83 -2.73 -22.96
C ALA A 90 4.64 -3.68 -23.17
N GLY A 91 4.94 -4.97 -23.30
CA GLY A 91 3.93 -6.03 -23.31
C GLY A 91 3.48 -6.43 -21.91
N TRP A 92 2.34 -7.14 -21.82
CA TRP A 92 1.81 -7.63 -20.55
C TRP A 92 2.74 -8.60 -19.83
N ASP A 93 3.57 -9.36 -20.54
CA ASP A 93 4.57 -10.24 -19.91
C ASP A 93 5.62 -9.45 -19.13
N GLN A 94 6.06 -8.31 -19.66
CA GLN A 94 7.05 -7.43 -19.01
C GLN A 94 6.44 -6.72 -17.80
N ILE A 95 5.18 -6.26 -17.93
CA ILE A 95 4.44 -5.63 -16.83
C ILE A 95 4.19 -6.65 -15.72
N ALA A 96 3.78 -7.87 -16.06
CA ALA A 96 3.50 -8.92 -15.09
C ALA A 96 4.78 -9.37 -14.36
N ALA A 97 5.91 -9.49 -15.07
CA ALA A 97 7.20 -9.74 -14.45
C ALA A 97 7.61 -8.64 -13.47
N ALA A 98 7.35 -7.36 -13.78
CA ALA A 98 7.61 -6.24 -12.87
C ALA A 98 6.70 -6.23 -11.63
N LEU A 99 5.53 -6.85 -11.72
CA LEU A 99 4.54 -6.96 -10.64
C LEU A 99 4.59 -8.31 -9.89
N ASP A 100 5.45 -9.23 -10.33
CA ASP A 100 5.56 -10.61 -9.82
C ASP A 100 4.21 -11.37 -9.83
N VAL A 101 3.48 -11.28 -10.95
CA VAL A 101 2.19 -11.96 -11.15
C VAL A 101 2.10 -12.57 -12.55
N ALA A 102 1.03 -13.32 -12.83
CA ALA A 102 0.75 -13.80 -14.18
C ALA A 102 0.28 -12.66 -15.13
N PRO A 103 0.52 -12.74 -16.45
CA PRO A 103 0.08 -11.73 -17.42
C PRO A 103 -1.42 -11.42 -17.39
N ASP A 104 -2.25 -12.45 -17.23
CA ASP A 104 -3.71 -12.29 -17.19
C ASP A 104 -4.20 -11.69 -15.86
N GLU A 105 -3.45 -11.90 -14.78
CA GLU A 105 -3.67 -11.27 -13.48
C GLU A 105 -3.30 -9.80 -13.51
N ALA A 106 -2.16 -9.43 -14.10
CA ALA A 106 -1.75 -8.04 -14.28
C ALA A 106 -2.79 -7.25 -15.11
N TRP A 107 -3.27 -7.82 -16.21
CA TRP A 107 -4.34 -7.22 -17.03
C TRP A 107 -5.63 -7.04 -16.22
N THR A 108 -6.03 -8.05 -15.44
CA THR A 108 -7.23 -7.99 -14.60
C THR A 108 -7.10 -6.93 -13.51
N ALA A 109 -5.95 -6.86 -12.86
CA ALA A 109 -5.66 -5.86 -11.84
C ALA A 109 -5.73 -4.44 -12.41
N TYR A 110 -5.17 -4.22 -13.60
CA TYR A 110 -5.24 -2.95 -14.30
C TYR A 110 -6.68 -2.49 -14.56
N HIS A 111 -7.55 -3.38 -15.05
CA HIS A 111 -8.97 -3.05 -15.26
C HIS A 111 -9.70 -2.71 -13.96
N ARG A 112 -9.43 -3.44 -12.87
CA ARG A 112 -9.99 -3.12 -11.54
C ARG A 112 -9.54 -1.75 -11.04
N LEU A 113 -8.28 -1.36 -11.30
CA LEU A 113 -7.77 -0.03 -10.94
C LEU A 113 -8.50 1.08 -11.70
N ILE A 114 -8.77 0.89 -13.00
CA ILE A 114 -9.56 1.85 -13.79
C ILE A 114 -10.97 2.01 -13.20
N GLU A 115 -11.66 0.90 -12.91
CA GLU A 115 -13.02 0.92 -12.33
C GLU A 115 -13.06 1.58 -10.95
N LEU A 116 -12.02 1.39 -10.12
CA LEU A 116 -11.91 2.07 -8.84
C LEU A 116 -11.75 3.58 -9.01
N GLN A 117 -10.90 3.99 -9.95
CA GLN A 117 -10.61 5.40 -10.23
C GLN A 117 -11.81 6.14 -10.83
N GLU A 118 -12.58 5.50 -11.71
CA GLU A 118 -13.87 6.04 -12.19
C GLU A 118 -14.89 6.21 -11.05
N ARG A 119 -15.04 5.20 -10.18
CA ARG A 119 -15.97 5.29 -9.03
C ARG A 119 -15.59 6.41 -8.07
N SER A 120 -14.30 6.65 -7.88
CA SER A 120 -13.79 7.75 -7.06
C SER A 120 -13.80 9.13 -7.76
N ARG A 121 -14.16 9.18 -9.05
CA ARG A 121 -14.11 10.37 -9.92
C ARG A 121 -12.72 10.99 -10.09
N ALA A 122 -11.67 10.26 -9.77
CA ALA A 122 -10.29 10.70 -9.99
C ALA A 122 -9.83 10.47 -11.45
N LEU A 123 -10.51 9.59 -12.19
CA LEU A 123 -10.34 9.40 -13.63
C LEU A 123 -11.67 9.67 -14.33
N ASP A 124 -11.67 10.60 -15.29
CA ASP A 124 -12.86 10.90 -16.09
C ASP A 124 -13.17 9.76 -17.09
N PRO A 125 -14.42 9.68 -17.60
CA PRO A 125 -14.83 8.58 -18.48
C PRO A 125 -14.03 8.48 -19.79
N GLU A 126 -13.57 9.60 -20.36
CA GLU A 126 -12.79 9.62 -21.59
C GLU A 126 -11.39 9.06 -21.35
N ALA A 127 -10.73 9.51 -20.28
CA ALA A 127 -9.43 9.02 -19.85
C ALA A 127 -9.48 7.54 -19.45
N ALA A 128 -10.60 7.09 -18.87
CA ALA A 128 -10.84 5.68 -18.56
C ALA A 128 -11.04 4.83 -19.83
N GLY A 129 -11.76 5.35 -20.84
CA GLY A 129 -11.87 4.73 -22.16
C GLY A 129 -10.49 4.55 -22.81
N ALA A 130 -9.71 5.63 -22.90
CA ALA A 130 -8.36 5.59 -23.45
C ALA A 130 -7.42 4.64 -22.67
N ALA A 131 -7.60 4.52 -21.35
CA ALA A 131 -6.84 3.57 -20.53
C ALA A 131 -7.18 2.12 -20.86
N ARG A 132 -8.45 1.80 -21.13
CA ARG A 132 -8.88 0.46 -21.57
C ARG A 132 -8.41 0.13 -22.98
N ASP A 133 -8.47 1.09 -23.90
CA ASP A 133 -7.99 0.91 -25.27
C ASP A 133 -6.50 0.59 -25.30
N LEU A 134 -5.72 1.28 -24.45
CA LEU A 134 -4.29 1.02 -24.27
C LEU A 134 -3.99 -0.39 -23.75
N ALA A 135 -4.90 -0.98 -22.97
CA ALA A 135 -4.73 -2.33 -22.42
C ALA A 135 -4.71 -3.41 -23.51
N GLY A 136 -5.46 -3.19 -24.59
CA GLY A 136 -5.68 -4.18 -25.64
C GLY A 136 -6.34 -5.48 -25.12
N ALA A 137 -6.15 -6.56 -25.87
CA ALA A 137 -6.74 -7.85 -25.55
C ALA A 137 -6.11 -8.49 -24.31
N ARG A 138 -6.93 -9.22 -23.53
CA ARG A 138 -6.45 -9.97 -22.37
C ARG A 138 -5.39 -11.02 -22.81
N PRO A 139 -4.22 -11.05 -22.16
CA PRO A 139 -3.20 -12.06 -22.41
C PRO A 139 -3.72 -13.48 -22.15
N ARG A 140 -3.18 -14.46 -22.88
CA ARG A 140 -3.37 -15.87 -22.52
C ARG A 140 -2.43 -16.22 -21.36
N ARG A 141 -2.87 -17.18 -20.55
CA ARG A 141 -2.11 -17.72 -19.41
C ARG A 141 -0.92 -18.56 -19.88
#